data_AF-A0A0R3PII8-F1
#
_entry.id   AF-A0A0R3PII8-F1
#
_cell.length_a   1.000
_cell.length_b   1.000
_cell.length_c   1.000
_cell.angle_alpha   90.00
_cell.angle_beta   90.00
_cell.angle_gamma   90.00
#
_symmetry.space_group_name_H-M   'P 1'
#
loop_
_entity.id
_entity.type
_entity.pdbx_description
1 polymer ?
#
loop_
_entity_poly.entity_id
_entity_poly.type
_entity_poly.pdbx_seq_one_letter_code
_entity_poly.pdbx_strand_id
1 'polypeptide(L)'
;MDCFAADDATAVQPKKLEVVSKQATKVTALSTKLEWKIDQFEKLMKLFKNGQNLISRQFGVPQAPTVCWELHVYPNGKREEDMNNVSFFLRQVGLQVRLR
;
A
#
# COMPACT_ATOMS: atom_id res chain seq x y z
N MET A 1 -58.36 16.74 -20.83
CA MET A 1 -57.85 15.80 -19.82
C MET A 1 -57.35 14.62 -20.62
N ASP A 2 -56.16 14.77 -21.22
CA ASP A 2 -55.52 13.69 -21.97
C ASP A 2 -54.12 13.53 -21.42
N CYS A 3 -53.84 12.28 -21.09
CA CYS A 3 -52.85 11.86 -20.12
C CYS A 3 -51.50 11.61 -20.82
N PHE A 4 -50.44 11.95 -20.10
CA PHE A 4 -49.05 11.54 -20.23
C PHE A 4 -48.81 10.19 -20.93
N ALA A 5 -47.84 10.14 -21.84
CA ALA A 5 -46.47 9.69 -21.52
C ALA A 5 -45.60 9.62 -22.79
N ALA A 6 -44.53 10.42 -22.80
CA ALA A 6 -43.36 10.18 -23.64
C ALA A 6 -42.23 9.80 -22.70
N ASP A 7 -41.73 8.57 -22.80
CA ASP A 7 -40.32 8.21 -22.58
C ASP A 7 -40.15 6.70 -22.75
N ASP A 8 -39.43 6.29 -23.79
CA ASP A 8 -38.78 4.98 -23.83
C ASP A 8 -37.33 5.19 -24.27
N ALA A 9 -36.54 5.72 -23.35
CA ALA A 9 -35.08 5.70 -23.44
C ALA A 9 -34.59 4.35 -22.89
N THR A 10 -34.45 3.35 -23.76
CA THR A 10 -33.81 2.08 -23.40
C THR A 10 -32.32 2.29 -23.12
N ALA A 11 -31.98 2.55 -21.86
CA ALA A 11 -30.60 2.60 -21.38
C ALA A 11 -30.00 1.18 -21.36
N VAL A 12 -28.98 0.95 -22.19
CA VAL A 12 -28.18 -0.28 -22.21
C VAL A 12 -27.42 -0.39 -20.89
N GLN A 13 -27.84 -1.30 -20.00
CA GLN A 13 -27.10 -1.60 -18.79
C GLN A 13 -25.88 -2.48 -19.10
N PRO A 14 -24.69 -2.19 -18.55
CA PRO A 14 -23.52 -3.03 -18.74
C PRO A 14 -23.70 -4.34 -17.97
N LYS A 15 -23.75 -5.45 -18.70
CA LYS A 15 -23.78 -6.81 -18.13
C LYS A 15 -22.49 -7.05 -17.33
N LYS A 16 -22.63 -7.07 -16.00
CA LYS A 16 -21.56 -7.44 -15.07
C LYS A 16 -21.21 -8.92 -15.28
N LEU A 17 -20.00 -9.19 -15.78
CA LEU A 17 -19.45 -10.54 -15.86
C LEU A 17 -19.14 -11.04 -14.45
N GLU A 18 -19.93 -12.01 -13.99
CA GLU A 18 -19.74 -12.67 -12.70
C GLU A 18 -19.01 -14.01 -12.92
N VAL A 19 -17.79 -14.12 -12.39
CA VAL A 19 -17.04 -15.37 -12.37
C VAL A 19 -17.26 -16.02 -11.00
N VAL A 20 -18.05 -17.10 -10.96
CA VAL A 20 -18.32 -17.88 -9.74
C VAL A 20 -17.30 -19.01 -9.64
N SER A 21 -16.33 -18.86 -8.73
CA SER A 21 -15.46 -19.94 -8.25
C SER A 21 -16.11 -20.62 -7.03
N LYS A 22 -16.11 -21.96 -6.99
CA LYS A 22 -16.73 -22.80 -5.93
C LYS A 22 -16.04 -22.77 -4.56
N GLN A 23 -15.02 -21.92 -4.39
CA GLN A 23 -14.58 -21.42 -3.09
C GLN A 23 -14.37 -19.91 -3.24
N ALA A 24 -15.45 -19.15 -3.11
CA ALA A 24 -15.39 -17.70 -3.25
C ALA A 24 -14.85 -17.10 -1.94
N THR A 25 -13.53 -17.10 -1.76
CA THR A 25 -12.90 -16.27 -0.73
C THR A 25 -13.26 -14.83 -1.04
N LYS A 26 -14.04 -14.19 -0.16
CA LYS A 26 -14.40 -12.79 -0.29
C LYS A 26 -13.13 -11.94 -0.12
N VAL A 27 -12.62 -11.41 -1.22
CA VAL A 27 -11.48 -10.48 -1.22
C VAL A 27 -12.00 -9.06 -1.04
N THR A 28 -11.47 -8.34 -0.06
CA THR A 28 -11.74 -6.90 0.13
C THR A 28 -10.42 -6.15 0.01
N ALA A 29 -10.36 -5.17 -0.89
CA ALA A 29 -9.19 -4.31 -1.00
C ALA A 29 -9.11 -3.37 0.21
N LEU A 30 -7.94 -3.32 0.85
CA LEU A 30 -7.64 -2.41 1.94
C LEU A 30 -6.52 -1.46 1.49
N SER A 31 -6.54 -0.21 1.96
CA SER A 31 -5.51 0.78 1.65
C SER A 31 -4.98 1.42 2.92
N THR A 32 -3.67 1.66 2.96
CA THR A 32 -3.00 2.43 4.01
C THR A 32 -1.98 3.35 3.35
N LYS A 33 -1.60 4.42 4.05
CA LYS A 33 -0.70 5.46 3.55
C LYS A 33 0.24 5.91 4.64
N LEU A 34 1.50 6.05 4.29
CA LEU A 34 2.52 6.74 5.08
C LEU A 34 3.00 7.95 4.28
N GLU A 35 2.98 9.13 4.90
CA GLU A 35 3.71 10.30 4.40
C GLU A 35 4.88 10.56 5.35
N TRP A 36 6.08 10.66 4.80
CA TRP A 36 7.28 10.90 5.59
C TRP A 36 8.16 11.94 4.92
N LYS A 37 8.37 13.06 5.62
CA LYS A 37 9.28 14.12 5.23
C LYS A 37 10.66 13.88 5.86
N ILE A 38 11.71 13.96 5.05
CA ILE A 38 13.10 13.92 5.51
C ILE A 38 13.73 15.27 5.20
N ASP A 39 13.94 16.07 6.24
CA ASP A 39 14.59 17.38 6.10
C ASP A 39 16.11 17.23 5.98
N GLN A 40 16.76 18.16 5.27
CA GLN A 40 18.22 18.18 5.07
C GLN A 40 18.80 16.87 4.48
N PHE A 41 18.11 16.28 3.50
CA PHE A 41 18.46 14.97 2.93
C PHE A 41 19.92 14.88 2.43
N GLU A 42 20.46 15.94 1.81
CA GLU A 42 21.86 15.97 1.38
C GLU A 42 22.86 15.83 2.54
N LYS A 43 22.60 16.51 3.66
CA LYS A 43 23.43 16.41 4.85
C LYS A 43 23.36 15.00 5.44
N LEU A 44 22.16 14.42 5.45
CA LEU A 44 21.94 13.04 5.88
C LEU A 44 22.75 12.04 5.04
N MET A 45 22.75 12.17 3.71
CA MET A 45 23.52 11.30 2.82
C MET A 45 25.02 11.33 3.12
N LYS A 46 25.58 12.45 3.58
CA LYS A 46 26.99 12.52 3.99
C LYS A 46 27.29 11.79 5.31
N LEU A 47 26.29 11.59 6.16
CA LEU A 47 26.43 10.93 7.45
C LEU A 47 26.19 9.42 7.38
N PHE A 48 25.40 8.97 6.41
CA PHE A 48 25.05 7.56 6.24
C PHE A 48 26.01 6.87 5.28
N LYS A 49 26.44 5.66 5.61
CA LYS A 49 27.16 4.77 4.69
C LYS A 49 26.16 3.88 3.93
N ASN A 50 26.60 3.31 2.82
CA ASN A 50 25.85 2.24 2.14
C ASN A 50 25.51 1.12 3.14
N GLY A 51 24.30 0.57 3.04
CA GLY A 51 23.77 -0.42 3.98
C GLY A 51 23.16 0.15 5.26
N GLN A 52 23.33 1.44 5.57
CA GLN A 52 22.65 2.08 6.70
C GLN A 52 21.29 2.65 6.29
N ASN A 53 20.31 2.57 7.18
CA ASN A 53 18.93 2.98 6.89
C ASN A 53 18.28 3.83 7.97
N LEU A 54 17.25 4.53 7.55
CA LEU A 54 16.19 5.06 8.39
C LEU A 54 15.01 4.08 8.38
N ILE A 55 14.25 4.05 9.46
CA ILE A 55 13.02 3.24 9.58
C ILE A 55 11.89 4.18 9.95
N SER A 56 10.78 4.10 9.22
CA SER A 56 9.57 4.89 9.52
C SER A 56 8.87 4.40 10.78
N ARG A 57 7.85 5.13 11.23
CA ARG A 57 6.85 4.55 12.13
C ARG A 57 6.12 3.40 11.44
N GLN A 58 5.60 2.47 12.23
CA GLN A 58 4.74 1.41 11.73
C GLN A 58 3.42 1.99 11.22
N PHE A 59 2.90 1.44 10.12
CA PHE A 59 1.62 1.83 9.55
C PHE A 59 0.88 0.61 8.99
N GLY A 60 -0.45 0.68 8.97
CA GLY A 60 -1.30 -0.44 8.59
C GLY A 60 -2.76 0.00 8.57
N VAL A 61 -3.67 -0.96 8.63
CA VAL A 61 -5.11 -0.69 8.76
C VAL A 61 -5.70 -1.47 9.94
N PRO A 62 -6.63 -0.89 10.71
CA PRO A 62 -7.28 -1.59 11.81
C PRO A 62 -8.01 -2.87 11.39
N GLN A 63 -8.47 -2.96 10.14
CA GLN A 63 -9.16 -4.12 9.56
C GLN A 63 -8.24 -5.33 9.35
N ALA A 64 -6.92 -5.14 9.38
CA ALA A 64 -5.92 -6.20 9.24
C ALA A 64 -4.79 -5.99 10.26
N PRO A 65 -5.05 -6.17 11.56
CA PRO A 65 -4.14 -5.79 12.64
C PRO A 65 -2.84 -6.63 12.70
N THR A 66 -2.79 -7.76 11.99
CA THR A 66 -1.60 -8.61 11.83
C THR A 66 -0.70 -8.16 10.67
N VAL A 67 -1.16 -7.19 9.87
CA VAL A 67 -0.47 -6.67 8.70
C VAL A 67 -0.07 -5.23 8.97
N CYS A 68 1.08 -5.08 9.62
CA CYS A 68 1.73 -3.80 9.88
C CYS A 68 3.03 -3.71 9.06
N TRP A 69 3.31 -2.53 8.53
CA TRP A 69 4.44 -2.23 7.66
C TRP A 69 5.36 -1.19 8.27
N GLU A 70 6.65 -1.28 7.95
CA GLU A 70 7.66 -0.22 8.11
C GLU A 70 8.25 0.10 6.74
N LEU A 71 8.50 1.38 6.48
CA LEU A 71 9.30 1.81 5.34
C LEU A 71 10.76 1.94 5.79
N HIS A 72 11.63 1.15 5.19
CA HIS A 72 13.08 1.27 5.34
C HIS A 72 13.63 2.08 4.17
N VAL A 73 14.36 3.15 4.47
CA VAL A 73 15.00 4.02 3.49
C VAL A 73 16.50 3.95 3.67
N TYR A 74 17.22 3.57 2.63
CA TYR A 74 18.68 3.53 2.60
C TYR A 74 19.17 4.69 1.73
N PRO A 75 19.63 5.81 2.33
CA PRO A 75 19.95 7.01 1.56
C PRO A 75 21.07 6.81 0.53
N ASN A 76 21.99 5.87 0.78
CA ASN A 76 23.16 5.59 -0.07
C ASN A 76 23.21 4.14 -0.56
N GLY A 77 22.05 3.48 -0.66
CA GLY A 77 21.90 2.12 -1.15
C GLY A 77 21.88 1.08 -0.02
N LYS A 78 21.20 -0.05 -0.24
CA LYS A 78 21.17 -1.15 0.74
C LYS A 78 22.32 -2.15 0.54
N ARG A 79 22.67 -2.42 -0.70
CA ARG A 79 23.72 -3.36 -1.09
C ARG A 79 24.81 -2.64 -1.86
N GLU A 80 25.92 -3.34 -2.09
CA GLU A 80 27.05 -2.79 -2.85
C GLU A 80 26.65 -2.44 -4.27
N GLU A 81 25.82 -3.26 -4.92
CA GLU A 81 25.29 -2.97 -6.27
C GLU A 81 24.37 -1.73 -6.31
N ASP A 82 23.81 -1.34 -5.17
CA ASP A 82 22.91 -0.18 -5.04
C ASP A 82 23.65 1.11 -4.69
N MET A 83 24.99 1.09 -4.60
CA MET A 83 25.77 2.23 -4.13
C MET A 83 25.47 3.50 -4.92
N ASN A 84 25.33 4.62 -4.22
CA ASN A 84 24.94 5.93 -4.74
C ASN A 84 23.50 6.05 -5.26
N ASN A 85 22.67 5.01 -5.12
CA ASN A 85 21.22 5.11 -5.30
C ASN A 85 20.51 5.18 -3.96
N VAL A 86 19.29 5.73 -3.94
CA VAL A 86 18.41 5.62 -2.78
C VAL A 86 17.60 4.34 -2.91
N SER A 87 17.65 3.47 -1.90
CA SER A 87 16.84 2.25 -1.89
C SER A 87 15.68 2.34 -0.90
N PHE A 88 14.51 1.85 -1.30
CA PHE A 88 13.31 1.79 -0.48
C PHE A 88 12.85 0.34 -0.34
N PHE A 89 12.55 -0.07 0.89
CA PHE A 89 12.00 -1.40 1.18
C PHE A 89 10.81 -1.28 2.10
N LEU A 90 9.73 -1.97 1.74
CA LEU A 90 8.58 -2.16 2.62
C LEU A 90 8.78 -3.45 3.41
N ARG A 91 8.78 -3.37 4.73
CA ARG A 91 8.98 -4.52 5.64
C ARG A 91 7.71 -4.78 6.43
N GLN A 92 7.20 -6.01 6.41
CA GLN A 92 6.11 -6.41 7.30
C GLN A 92 6.66 -6.73 8.70
N VAL A 93 6.05 -6.18 9.76
CA VAL A 93 6.55 -6.28 11.14
C VAL A 93 5.51 -6.78 12.16
N GLY A 94 4.27 -7.03 11.72
CA GLY A 94 3.13 -7.35 12.58
C GLY A 94 2.84 -8.84 12.83
N LEU A 95 3.70 -9.77 12.42
CA LEU A 95 3.49 -11.20 12.65
C LEU A 95 3.92 -11.59 14.08
N GLN A 96 3.30 -11.00 15.11
CA GLN A 96 3.35 -11.58 16.44
C GLN A 96 2.37 -12.76 16.45
N VAL A 97 2.89 -13.97 16.22
CA VAL A 97 2.17 -15.19 16.59
C VAL A 97 1.91 -15.08 18.09
N ARG A 98 0.67 -14.74 18.47
CA ARG A 98 0.21 -14.99 19.84
C ARG A 98 0.20 -16.51 19.98
N LEU A 99 1.28 -17.06 20.53
CA LEU A 99 1.25 -18.36 21.17
C LEU A 99 0.14 -18.27 22.23
N ARG A 100 -0.99 -18.92 21.95
CA ARG A 100 -1.99 -19.26 22.95
C ARG A 100 -1.65 -20.62 23.51
#